data_AF-A0AAF1BZK2-F1
#
_entry.id   AF-A0AAF1BZK2-F1
#
_cell.length_a   1.000
_cell.length_b   1.000
_cell.length_c   1.000
_cell.angle_alpha   90.00
_cell.angle_beta   90.00
_cell.angle_gamma   90.00
#
_symmetry.space_group_name_H-M   'P 1'
#
loop_
_entity.id
_entity.type
_entity.pdbx_description
1 polymer ?
#
loop_
_entity_poly.entity_id
_entity_poly.type
_entity_poly.pdbx_seq_one_letter_code
_entity_poly.pdbx_strand_id
1 'polypeptide(L)'
;MFAVVVVLWFAAQAAIIAAASSKVIYDESYHLAAVEAFSRRWTPFITQVAADGPLGDAERYGSYLYHYLLSFPWRVTELVGLNDGRQLLVLRLVSVTMVSLGLLAWRWLFRELGASRALANVCMAVVAATPLIVFLAAFVNYDNLIFLITPLFLRSVVRLYKADQFAPREWALVLLWAGLGAVTKYTFLPFLPIAGIAVLVRQISVRGQTPPGSLRAFLSGDGERRRRVANIALLLGAVLAVALVVERYVGNVLLYRSIMPDCLDVHPLSICSMHAPWARNYELDAAFPDAAPSVLGGLAYLTAHWIPLMLKNSTWYGVVFEDSIVQSRGPHITGLILYVGIAAVLVAIFVSLGVLRRHRGALLLLSTCMLYIVVLFVQNYSDFRTLGIPLAVSGRYLLVVLPVFVVLAGLGVTKIFTLTSARSGTAMKLLSVGCIALLGTQGGGMSSYLWSIDDTWVSHPEGRPAKLVLDLSSFAQDTIIPNEWVKDPRQVE
;
A
#
# COMPACT_ATOMS: atom_id res chain seq x y z
N MET A 1 0.48 9.74 23.46
CA MET A 1 1.16 10.96 23.00
C MET A 1 2.06 10.72 21.79
N PHE A 2 3.22 10.05 21.87
CA PHE A 2 4.14 9.89 20.72
C PHE A 2 3.49 9.40 19.42
N ALA A 3 2.69 8.32 19.47
CA ALA A 3 2.03 7.80 18.27
C ALA A 3 1.08 8.82 17.62
N VAL A 4 0.40 9.63 18.42
CA VAL A 4 -0.48 10.70 17.92
C VAL A 4 0.36 11.79 17.27
N VAL A 5 1.48 12.18 17.86
CA VAL A 5 2.40 13.16 17.28
C VAL A 5 2.92 12.70 15.91
N VAL A 6 3.35 11.43 15.79
CA VAL A 6 3.82 10.88 14.50
C VAL A 6 2.72 10.90 13.44
N VAL A 7 1.48 10.52 13.79
CA VAL A 7 0.36 10.53 12.84
C VAL A 7 -0.04 11.95 12.45
N LEU A 8 -0.07 12.89 13.39
CA LEU A 8 -0.36 14.29 13.08
C LEU A 8 0.74 14.93 12.23
N TRP A 9 2.00 14.63 12.52
CA TRP A 9 3.14 15.07 11.71
C TRP A 9 3.08 14.50 10.30
N PHE A 10 2.76 13.21 10.14
CA PHE A 10 2.52 12.58 8.84
C PHE A 10 1.36 13.24 8.08
N ALA A 11 0.21 13.37 8.74
CA ALA A 11 -0.99 13.93 8.13
C ALA A 11 -0.79 15.39 7.69
N ALA A 12 -0.10 16.20 8.50
CA ALA A 12 0.23 17.58 8.16
C ALA A 12 1.10 17.66 6.90
N GLN A 13 2.16 16.85 6.81
CA GLN A 13 3.02 16.80 5.63
C GLN A 13 2.23 16.42 4.36
N ALA A 14 1.47 15.32 4.42
CA ALA A 14 0.71 14.85 3.27
C ALA A 14 -0.42 15.83 2.88
N ALA A 15 -1.05 16.49 3.85
CA ALA A 15 -2.07 17.52 3.58
C ALA A 15 -1.49 18.78 2.93
N ILE A 16 -0.28 19.20 3.32
CA ILE A 16 0.43 20.31 2.68
C ILE A 16 0.71 19.99 1.20
N ILE A 17 1.23 18.80 0.91
CA ILE A 17 1.44 18.32 -0.47
C ILE A 17 0.10 18.30 -1.22
N ALA A 18 -0.93 17.68 -0.64
CA ALA A 18 -2.25 17.54 -1.26
C ALA A 18 -2.86 18.89 -1.69
N ALA A 19 -2.64 19.94 -0.90
CA ALA A 19 -3.14 21.28 -1.13
C ALA A 19 -2.32 22.11 -2.14
N ALA A 20 -1.05 21.79 -2.35
CA ALA A 20 -0.16 22.57 -3.20
C ALA A 20 0.02 21.95 -4.60
N SER A 21 0.12 20.63 -4.68
CA SER A 21 0.55 19.93 -5.91
C SER A 21 -0.52 19.88 -7.00
N SER A 22 -0.07 19.91 -8.25
CA SER A 22 -0.85 19.50 -9.44
C SER A 22 -1.17 17.98 -9.43
N LYS A 23 -1.78 17.45 -10.49
CA LYS A 23 -2.09 16.00 -10.59
C LYS A 23 -0.80 15.17 -10.61
N VAL A 24 -0.79 14.00 -9.96
CA VAL A 24 0.42 13.17 -9.80
C VAL A 24 0.59 12.11 -10.90
N ILE A 25 1.84 11.68 -11.12
CA ILE A 25 2.23 10.58 -12.04
C ILE A 25 1.67 9.20 -11.69
N TYR A 26 1.03 9.04 -10.53
CA TYR A 26 0.53 7.77 -10.03
C TYR A 26 -0.93 7.52 -10.39
N ASP A 27 -1.25 7.69 -11.68
CA ASP A 27 -2.54 7.35 -12.26
C ASP A 27 -3.73 8.12 -11.62
N GLU A 28 -3.48 9.28 -11.01
CA GLU A 28 -4.51 10.02 -10.27
C GLU A 28 -5.67 10.46 -11.18
N SER A 29 -5.38 10.84 -12.43
CA SER A 29 -6.41 11.14 -13.43
C SER A 29 -7.33 9.95 -13.69
N TYR A 30 -6.79 8.73 -13.77
CA TYR A 30 -7.59 7.50 -13.90
C TYR A 30 -8.45 7.27 -12.64
N HIS A 31 -7.87 7.43 -11.45
CA HIS A 31 -8.62 7.27 -10.22
C HIS A 31 -9.76 8.28 -10.08
N LEU A 32 -9.55 9.53 -10.50
CA LEU A 32 -10.59 10.55 -10.51
C LEU A 32 -11.71 10.22 -11.50
N ALA A 33 -11.36 9.84 -12.73
CA ALA A 33 -12.35 9.44 -13.74
C ALA A 33 -13.21 8.26 -13.25
N ALA A 34 -12.59 7.26 -12.60
CA ALA A 34 -13.32 6.15 -12.02
C ALA A 34 -14.24 6.60 -10.86
N VAL A 35 -13.77 7.48 -9.97
CA VAL A 35 -14.59 8.04 -8.88
C VAL A 35 -15.82 8.78 -9.43
N GLU A 36 -15.63 9.58 -10.48
CA GLU A 36 -16.71 10.30 -11.16
C GLU A 36 -17.70 9.34 -11.84
N ALA A 37 -17.22 8.29 -12.52
CA ALA A 37 -18.10 7.29 -13.11
C ALA A 37 -18.93 6.55 -12.04
N PHE A 38 -18.35 6.24 -10.87
CA PHE A 38 -19.09 5.66 -9.75
C PHE A 38 -20.04 6.65 -9.06
N SER A 39 -19.79 7.97 -9.11
CA SER A 39 -20.63 8.98 -8.45
C SER A 39 -22.04 9.03 -9.04
N ARG A 40 -22.15 8.70 -10.33
CA ARG A 40 -23.40 8.64 -11.10
C ARG A 40 -24.24 7.39 -10.81
N ARG A 41 -23.78 6.47 -9.95
CA ARG A 41 -24.39 5.15 -9.71
C ARG A 41 -24.57 4.85 -8.23
N TRP A 42 -25.60 4.08 -7.85
CA TRP A 42 -25.84 3.71 -6.46
C TRP A 42 -25.16 2.41 -6.01
N THR A 43 -24.72 1.60 -6.96
CA THR A 43 -24.07 0.31 -6.70
C THR A 43 -22.63 0.33 -7.25
N PRO A 44 -21.75 -0.55 -6.77
CA PRO A 44 -20.38 -0.66 -7.29
C PRO A 44 -20.31 -1.45 -8.62
N PHE A 45 -21.45 -1.70 -9.28
CA PHE A 45 -21.52 -2.41 -10.54
C PHE A 45 -21.83 -1.41 -11.64
N ILE A 46 -20.94 -1.33 -12.64
CA ILE A 46 -21.10 -0.43 -13.77
C ILE A 46 -21.26 -1.26 -15.04
N THR A 47 -22.18 -0.85 -15.90
CA THR A 47 -22.11 -1.17 -17.32
C THR A 47 -21.40 0.00 -17.96
N GLN A 48 -20.16 -0.21 -18.41
CA GLN A 48 -19.29 0.87 -18.84
C GLN A 48 -19.63 1.26 -20.28
N VAL A 49 -19.75 2.56 -20.51
CA VAL A 49 -19.89 3.17 -21.85
C VAL A 49 -18.73 4.12 -22.11
N ALA A 50 -18.51 4.51 -23.37
CA ALA A 50 -17.45 5.46 -23.71
C ALA A 50 -17.55 6.79 -22.94
N ALA A 51 -18.77 7.21 -22.58
CA ALA A 51 -19.02 8.41 -21.79
C ALA A 51 -18.59 8.33 -20.30
N ASP A 52 -18.21 7.15 -19.81
CA ASP A 52 -17.62 6.99 -18.47
C ASP A 52 -16.13 7.36 -18.44
N GLY A 53 -15.49 7.54 -19.60
CA GLY A 53 -14.10 7.98 -19.71
C GLY A 53 -13.08 6.83 -19.82
N PRO A 54 -11.79 7.12 -19.59
CA PRO A 54 -10.67 6.22 -19.90
C PRO A 54 -10.45 5.14 -18.82
N LEU A 55 -11.48 4.34 -18.56
CA LEU A 55 -11.54 3.42 -17.42
C LEU A 55 -11.04 1.99 -17.72
N GLY A 56 -10.73 1.68 -18.97
CA GLY A 56 -10.31 0.33 -19.38
C GLY A 56 -11.45 -0.67 -19.19
N ASP A 57 -11.23 -1.69 -18.38
CA ASP A 57 -12.16 -2.79 -18.08
C ASP A 57 -12.95 -2.59 -16.78
N ALA A 58 -13.20 -1.35 -16.34
CA ALA A 58 -13.78 -1.08 -15.02
C ALA A 58 -15.14 -1.77 -14.75
N GLU A 59 -15.88 -2.16 -15.80
CA GLU A 59 -17.06 -3.02 -15.69
C GLU A 59 -16.76 -4.39 -15.06
N ARG A 60 -15.60 -5.01 -15.33
CA ARG A 60 -15.20 -6.33 -14.81
C ARG A 60 -13.91 -6.32 -13.98
N TYR A 61 -13.30 -5.15 -13.82
CA TYR A 61 -12.08 -4.98 -13.06
C TYR A 61 -12.26 -5.34 -11.58
N GLY A 62 -11.28 -6.06 -11.02
CA GLY A 62 -11.30 -6.52 -9.64
C GLY A 62 -11.16 -5.42 -8.58
N SER A 63 -10.78 -4.19 -8.95
CA SER A 63 -10.27 -3.19 -8.00
C SER A 63 -11.12 -1.91 -7.97
N TYR A 64 -12.41 -2.02 -7.64
CA TYR A 64 -13.38 -0.92 -7.71
C TYR A 64 -13.75 -0.33 -6.34
N LEU A 65 -13.49 -1.02 -5.22
CA LEU A 65 -14.02 -0.61 -3.92
C LEU A 65 -13.54 0.79 -3.50
N TYR A 66 -12.27 1.11 -3.76
CA TYR A 66 -11.70 2.42 -3.45
C TYR A 66 -12.47 3.55 -4.15
N HIS A 67 -12.66 3.41 -5.46
CA HIS A 67 -13.31 4.44 -6.28
C HIS A 67 -14.78 4.57 -5.91
N TYR A 68 -15.46 3.45 -5.66
CA TYR A 68 -16.84 3.46 -5.20
C TYR A 68 -16.99 4.18 -3.85
N LEU A 69 -16.09 3.95 -2.89
CA LEU A 69 -16.12 4.64 -1.59
C LEU A 69 -15.85 6.14 -1.71
N LEU A 70 -14.96 6.56 -2.61
CA LEU A 70 -14.68 7.97 -2.87
C LEU A 70 -15.75 8.67 -3.70
N SER A 71 -16.61 7.92 -4.37
CA SER A 71 -17.77 8.47 -5.08
C SER A 71 -18.78 9.14 -4.14
N PHE A 72 -18.78 8.78 -2.85
CA PHE A 72 -19.66 9.40 -1.84
C PHE A 72 -19.20 10.81 -1.43
N PRO A 73 -17.95 11.04 -0.98
CA PRO A 73 -17.48 12.40 -0.74
C PRO A 73 -17.54 13.24 -2.01
N TRP A 74 -17.27 12.68 -3.19
CA TRP A 74 -17.46 13.39 -4.46
C TRP A 74 -18.89 13.91 -4.65
N ARG A 75 -19.91 13.05 -4.49
CA ARG A 75 -21.33 13.46 -4.54
C ARG A 75 -21.69 14.55 -3.55
N VAL A 76 -21.15 14.47 -2.32
CA VAL A 76 -21.38 15.50 -1.30
C VAL A 76 -20.76 16.83 -1.75
N THR A 77 -19.56 16.81 -2.35
CA THR A 77 -18.91 18.03 -2.82
C THR A 77 -19.58 18.64 -4.05
N GLU A 78 -20.14 17.82 -4.95
CA GLU A 78 -20.98 18.29 -6.06
C GLU A 78 -22.28 18.93 -5.55
N LEU A 79 -22.94 18.29 -4.58
CA LEU A 79 -24.20 18.79 -4.00
C LEU A 79 -24.05 20.18 -3.38
N VAL A 80 -22.90 20.47 -2.76
CA VAL A 80 -22.61 21.80 -2.17
C VAL A 80 -21.94 22.77 -3.15
N GLY A 81 -21.78 22.39 -4.42
CA GLY A 81 -21.26 23.26 -5.48
C GLY A 81 -19.77 23.60 -5.37
N LEU A 82 -18.93 22.69 -4.86
CA LEU A 82 -17.48 22.90 -4.91
C LEU A 82 -16.96 22.80 -6.35
N ASN A 83 -15.97 23.62 -6.70
CA ASN A 83 -15.25 23.49 -7.97
C ASN A 83 -14.30 22.28 -7.98
N ASP A 84 -13.90 21.83 -9.16
CA ASP A 84 -13.09 20.62 -9.37
C ASP A 84 -11.82 20.57 -8.50
N GLY A 85 -11.13 21.71 -8.36
CA GLY A 85 -9.92 21.80 -7.53
C GLY A 85 -10.20 21.53 -6.03
N ARG A 86 -11.31 22.06 -5.50
CA ARG A 86 -11.72 21.80 -4.11
C ARG A 86 -12.29 20.39 -3.93
N GLN A 87 -13.01 19.86 -4.92
CA GLN A 87 -13.46 18.46 -4.92
C GLN A 87 -12.26 17.51 -4.83
N LEU A 88 -11.26 17.71 -5.69
CA LEU A 88 -10.01 16.97 -5.67
C LEU A 88 -9.30 17.07 -4.31
N LEU A 89 -9.18 18.28 -3.75
CA LEU A 89 -8.57 18.45 -2.42
C LEU A 89 -9.30 17.66 -1.34
N VAL A 90 -10.64 17.64 -1.33
CA VAL A 90 -11.42 16.84 -0.37
C VAL A 90 -11.09 15.35 -0.52
N LEU A 91 -11.06 14.82 -1.75
CA LEU A 91 -10.69 13.43 -1.98
C LEU A 91 -9.26 13.11 -1.52
N ARG A 92 -8.30 14.01 -1.77
CA ARG A 92 -6.92 13.86 -1.29
C ARG A 92 -6.83 13.85 0.23
N LEU A 93 -7.60 14.71 0.93
CA LEU A 93 -7.64 14.68 2.41
C LEU A 93 -8.29 13.40 2.96
N VAL A 94 -9.24 12.81 2.23
CA VAL A 94 -9.76 11.47 2.54
C VAL A 94 -8.65 10.42 2.39
N SER A 95 -7.83 10.47 1.33
CA SER A 95 -6.64 9.61 1.16
C SER A 95 -5.65 9.76 2.32
N VAL A 96 -5.31 11.00 2.71
CA VAL A 96 -4.44 11.29 3.87
C VAL A 96 -4.99 10.65 5.15
N THR A 97 -6.31 10.74 5.35
CA THR A 97 -6.99 10.14 6.49
C THR A 97 -6.89 8.61 6.46
N MET A 98 -7.10 7.97 5.31
CA MET A 98 -6.98 6.52 5.16
C MET A 98 -5.57 6.02 5.56
N VAL A 99 -4.52 6.66 5.04
CA VAL A 99 -3.13 6.27 5.35
C VAL A 99 -2.78 6.55 6.81
N SER A 100 -3.25 7.67 7.36
CA SER A 100 -3.07 8.01 8.79
C SER A 100 -3.72 6.97 9.71
N LEU A 101 -4.93 6.51 9.39
CA LEU A 101 -5.57 5.40 10.09
C LEU A 101 -4.81 4.08 9.86
N GLY A 102 -4.24 3.89 8.67
CA GLY A 102 -3.39 2.74 8.34
C GLY A 102 -2.16 2.66 9.24
N LEU A 103 -1.49 3.78 9.52
CA LEU A 103 -0.37 3.85 10.46
C LEU A 103 -0.77 3.38 11.87
N LEU A 104 -1.95 3.79 12.35
CA LEU A 104 -2.49 3.32 13.63
C LEU A 104 -2.80 1.82 13.59
N ALA A 105 -3.36 1.32 12.49
CA ALA A 105 -3.63 -0.11 12.30
C ALA A 105 -2.35 -0.95 12.26
N TRP A 106 -1.30 -0.48 11.58
CA TRP A 106 0.04 -1.10 11.61
C TRP A 106 0.60 -1.15 13.01
N ARG A 107 0.49 -0.06 13.78
CA ARG A 107 0.91 -0.05 15.18
C ARG A 107 0.15 -1.10 16.00
N TRP A 108 -1.14 -1.32 15.75
CA TRP A 108 -1.89 -2.39 16.43
C TRP A 108 -1.38 -3.77 16.05
N LEU A 109 -1.07 -4.01 14.78
CA LEU A 109 -0.44 -5.26 14.35
C LEU A 109 0.93 -5.48 14.99
N PHE A 110 1.77 -4.44 15.07
CA PHE A 110 3.09 -4.53 15.71
C PHE A 110 2.96 -4.97 17.17
N ARG A 111 1.99 -4.40 17.89
CA ARG A 111 1.68 -4.77 19.27
C ARG A 111 1.16 -6.20 19.36
N GLU A 112 0.35 -6.63 18.41
CA GLU A 112 -0.15 -8.01 18.31
C GLU A 112 1.01 -9.01 18.11
N LEU A 113 2.07 -8.65 17.38
CA LEU A 113 3.27 -9.48 17.21
C LEU A 113 4.17 -9.56 18.45
N GLY A 114 3.88 -8.77 19.49
CA GLY A 114 4.66 -8.72 20.72
C GLY A 114 5.67 -7.57 20.77
N ALA A 115 5.64 -6.62 19.82
CA ALA A 115 6.49 -5.44 19.91
C ALA A 115 6.14 -4.60 21.15
N SER A 116 7.16 -4.07 21.83
CA SER A 116 6.96 -3.11 22.93
C SER A 116 6.27 -1.83 22.42
N ARG A 117 5.71 -1.01 23.32
CA ARG A 117 5.09 0.27 22.91
C ARG A 117 6.10 1.19 22.22
N ALA A 118 7.34 1.21 22.72
CA ALA A 118 8.43 1.99 22.14
C ALA A 118 8.81 1.48 20.75
N LEU A 119 9.00 0.16 20.61
CA LEU A 119 9.35 -0.43 19.31
C LEU A 119 8.25 -0.20 18.27
N ALA A 120 6.99 -0.46 18.61
CA ALA A 120 5.88 -0.22 17.71
C ALA A 120 5.78 1.25 17.26
N ASN A 121 6.08 2.19 18.16
CA ASN A 121 6.12 3.62 17.87
C ASN A 121 7.30 3.99 16.94
N VAL A 122 8.50 3.45 17.19
CA VAL A 122 9.68 3.68 16.35
C VAL A 122 9.47 3.12 14.94
N CYS A 123 9.00 1.88 14.83
CA CYS A 123 8.67 1.28 13.53
C CYS A 123 7.63 2.10 12.77
N MET A 124 6.59 2.58 13.47
CA MET A 124 5.58 3.45 12.86
C MET A 124 6.17 4.80 12.42
N ALA A 125 7.09 5.39 13.18
CA ALA A 125 7.78 6.62 12.80
C ALA A 125 8.68 6.44 11.57
N VAL A 126 9.41 5.32 11.47
CA VAL A 126 10.22 4.98 10.29
C VAL A 126 9.34 4.82 9.05
N VAL A 127 8.21 4.12 9.17
CA VAL A 127 7.24 3.98 8.07
C VAL A 127 6.64 5.33 7.69
N ALA A 128 6.21 6.14 8.67
CA ALA A 128 5.66 7.47 8.42
C ALA A 128 6.67 8.45 7.81
N ALA A 129 7.97 8.25 8.07
CA ALA A 129 9.05 9.03 7.47
C ALA A 129 9.48 8.50 6.09
N THR A 130 8.84 7.45 5.55
CA THR A 130 9.12 6.98 4.20
C THR A 130 8.56 7.99 3.19
N PRO A 131 9.40 8.63 2.37
CA PRO A 131 8.96 9.73 1.51
C PRO A 131 7.80 9.38 0.58
N LEU A 132 7.87 8.21 -0.06
CA LEU A 132 6.87 7.77 -1.01
C LEU A 132 5.52 7.49 -0.35
N ILE A 133 5.48 7.10 0.93
CA ILE A 133 4.22 6.94 1.67
C ILE A 133 3.57 8.31 1.90
N VAL A 134 4.35 9.32 2.31
CA VAL A 134 3.84 10.69 2.50
C VAL A 134 3.33 11.26 1.18
N PHE A 135 4.09 11.07 0.11
CA PHE A 135 3.72 11.55 -1.23
C PHE A 135 2.45 10.85 -1.74
N LEU A 136 2.37 9.52 -1.74
CA LEU A 136 1.19 8.80 -2.23
C LEU A 136 -0.07 9.09 -1.41
N ALA A 137 0.06 9.28 -0.09
CA ALA A 137 -1.06 9.64 0.77
C ALA A 137 -1.69 10.99 0.40
N ALA A 138 -0.92 11.89 -0.22
CA ALA A 138 -1.38 13.20 -0.65
C ALA A 138 -2.24 13.16 -1.92
N PHE A 139 -2.36 12.02 -2.61
CA PHE A 139 -3.04 11.92 -3.90
C PHE A 139 -4.14 10.86 -3.91
N VAL A 140 -5.02 10.92 -4.92
CA VAL A 140 -6.11 9.95 -5.10
C VAL A 140 -5.58 8.70 -5.80
N ASN A 141 -5.42 7.61 -5.04
CA ASN A 141 -5.02 6.28 -5.51
C ASN A 141 -5.47 5.18 -4.53
N TYR A 142 -5.74 3.98 -5.06
CA TYR A 142 -6.24 2.86 -4.23
C TYR A 142 -5.23 2.33 -3.21
N ASP A 143 -3.94 2.72 -3.31
CA ASP A 143 -2.89 2.21 -2.43
C ASP A 143 -3.12 2.74 -1.02
N ASN A 144 -3.76 3.90 -0.90
CA ASN A 144 -4.17 4.50 0.37
C ASN A 144 -5.12 3.60 1.17
N LEU A 145 -6.14 3.02 0.51
CA LEU A 145 -7.08 2.11 1.17
C LEU A 145 -6.46 0.74 1.42
N ILE A 146 -5.66 0.22 0.49
CA ILE A 146 -4.92 -1.04 0.69
C ILE A 146 -3.97 -0.94 1.88
N PHE A 147 -3.30 0.20 2.05
CA PHE A 147 -2.40 0.43 3.18
C PHE A 147 -3.12 0.38 4.53
N LEU A 148 -4.41 0.74 4.58
CA LEU A 148 -5.27 0.60 5.76
C LEU A 148 -5.83 -0.82 5.93
N ILE A 149 -6.34 -1.45 4.87
CA ILE A 149 -6.97 -2.78 4.94
C ILE A 149 -5.95 -3.86 5.30
N THR A 150 -4.75 -3.79 4.74
CA THR A 150 -3.71 -4.82 4.93
C THR A 150 -3.37 -5.08 6.40
N PRO A 151 -3.02 -4.09 7.25
CA PRO A 151 -2.74 -4.36 8.65
C PRO A 151 -3.95 -4.90 9.41
N LEU A 152 -5.17 -4.52 9.03
CA LEU A 152 -6.41 -5.04 9.65
C LEU A 152 -6.61 -6.53 9.32
N PHE A 153 -6.38 -6.91 8.06
CA PHE A 153 -6.35 -8.31 7.62
C PHE A 153 -5.26 -9.10 8.35
N LEU A 154 -3.99 -8.66 8.24
CA LEU A 154 -2.85 -9.36 8.84
C LEU A 154 -2.97 -9.48 10.36
N ARG A 155 -3.53 -8.47 11.04
CA ARG A 155 -3.81 -8.55 12.48
C ARG A 155 -4.87 -9.58 12.80
N SER A 156 -5.93 -9.65 12.00
CA SER A 156 -7.00 -10.65 12.17
C SER A 156 -6.45 -12.07 11.94
N VAL A 157 -5.62 -12.26 10.91
CA VAL A 157 -4.90 -13.50 10.62
C VAL A 157 -4.00 -13.91 11.80
N VAL A 158 -3.18 -13.01 12.33
CA VAL A 158 -2.29 -13.31 13.45
C VAL A 158 -3.08 -13.66 14.71
N ARG A 159 -4.17 -12.94 15.01
CA ARG A 159 -5.03 -13.25 16.17
C ARG A 159 -5.68 -14.62 16.04
N LEU A 160 -6.21 -14.94 14.86
CA LEU A 160 -6.83 -16.22 14.59
C LEU A 160 -5.80 -17.37 14.61
N TYR A 161 -4.59 -17.14 14.11
CA TYR A 161 -3.49 -18.11 14.17
C TYR A 161 -3.04 -18.37 15.62
N LYS A 162 -3.04 -17.33 16.46
CA LYS A 162 -2.68 -17.44 17.89
C LYS A 162 -3.77 -18.04 18.77
N ALA A 163 -5.03 -18.05 18.32
CA ALA A 163 -6.13 -18.59 19.09
C ALA A 163 -5.92 -20.09 19.38
N ASP A 164 -6.21 -20.48 20.62
CA ASP A 164 -6.13 -21.89 21.07
C ASP A 164 -7.48 -22.60 20.93
N GLN A 165 -8.51 -21.91 20.45
CA GLN A 165 -9.85 -22.44 20.18
C GLN A 165 -10.43 -21.80 18.92
N PHE A 166 -11.51 -22.38 18.39
CA PHE A 166 -12.23 -21.79 17.27
C PHE A 166 -12.77 -20.40 17.62
N ALA A 167 -12.43 -19.42 16.80
CA ALA A 167 -12.71 -18.01 17.07
C ALA A 167 -13.56 -17.39 15.93
N PRO A 168 -14.91 -17.48 16.01
CA PRO A 168 -15.80 -17.11 14.89
C PRO A 168 -15.73 -15.62 14.53
N ARG A 169 -15.52 -14.74 15.53
CA ARG A 169 -15.37 -13.30 15.30
C ARG A 169 -14.13 -13.01 14.46
N GLU A 170 -13.02 -13.64 14.80
CA GLU A 170 -11.75 -13.49 14.09
C GLU A 170 -11.84 -14.07 12.67
N TRP A 171 -12.56 -15.17 12.46
CA TRP A 171 -12.90 -15.66 11.12
C TRP A 171 -13.69 -14.63 10.31
N ALA A 172 -14.76 -14.07 10.88
CA ALA A 172 -15.56 -13.06 10.21
C ALA A 172 -14.73 -11.81 9.87
N LEU A 173 -13.80 -11.39 10.74
CA LEU A 173 -12.87 -10.30 10.46
C LEU A 173 -11.88 -10.65 9.34
N VAL A 174 -11.33 -11.88 9.32
CA VAL A 174 -10.46 -12.34 8.23
C VAL A 174 -11.21 -12.32 6.91
N LEU A 175 -12.43 -12.86 6.85
CA LEU A 175 -13.26 -12.86 5.63
C LEU A 175 -13.63 -11.45 5.18
N LEU A 176 -14.02 -10.58 6.11
CA LEU A 176 -14.32 -9.17 5.82
C LEU A 176 -13.12 -8.48 5.19
N TRP A 177 -11.96 -8.46 5.87
CA TRP A 177 -10.80 -7.72 5.38
C TRP A 177 -10.14 -8.37 4.16
N ALA A 178 -10.18 -9.70 4.05
CA ALA A 178 -9.74 -10.40 2.85
C ALA A 178 -10.59 -10.02 1.64
N GLY A 179 -11.92 -10.03 1.80
CA GLY A 179 -12.85 -9.68 0.73
C GLY A 179 -12.69 -8.23 0.29
N LEU A 180 -12.73 -7.29 1.24
CA LEU A 180 -12.55 -5.86 0.95
C LEU A 180 -11.17 -5.57 0.35
N GLY A 181 -10.10 -6.22 0.82
CA GLY A 181 -8.75 -6.05 0.28
C GLY A 181 -8.66 -6.52 -1.17
N ALA A 182 -9.20 -7.71 -1.46
CA ALA A 182 -9.25 -8.24 -2.82
C ALA A 182 -9.98 -7.29 -3.78
N VAL A 183 -11.18 -6.81 -3.41
CA VAL A 183 -11.96 -5.90 -4.28
C VAL A 183 -11.46 -4.44 -4.30
N THR A 184 -10.47 -4.10 -3.48
CA THR A 184 -9.80 -2.79 -3.51
C THR A 184 -8.64 -2.79 -4.49
N LYS A 185 -7.86 -3.89 -4.53
CA LYS A 185 -6.74 -4.07 -5.45
C LYS A 185 -6.45 -5.55 -5.61
N TYR A 186 -6.47 -6.04 -6.85
CA TYR A 186 -6.22 -7.46 -7.15
C TYR A 186 -4.84 -7.95 -6.65
N THR A 187 -3.85 -7.06 -6.56
CA THR A 187 -2.53 -7.40 -5.99
C THR A 187 -2.60 -7.76 -4.51
N PHE A 188 -3.75 -7.64 -3.85
CA PHE A 188 -3.98 -8.13 -2.50
C PHE A 188 -4.18 -9.66 -2.44
N LEU A 189 -4.62 -10.30 -3.52
CA LEU A 189 -4.86 -11.75 -3.57
C LEU A 189 -3.67 -12.62 -3.13
N PRO A 190 -2.40 -12.29 -3.46
CA PRO A 190 -1.23 -13.05 -3.00
C PRO A 190 -1.08 -13.17 -1.47
N PHE A 191 -1.73 -12.30 -0.68
CA PHE A 191 -1.73 -12.46 0.77
C PHE A 191 -2.58 -13.66 1.25
N LEU A 192 -3.55 -14.11 0.45
CA LEU A 192 -4.57 -15.07 0.89
C LEU A 192 -4.08 -16.52 0.98
N PRO A 193 -3.28 -17.08 0.05
CA PRO A 193 -2.94 -18.51 0.07
C PRO A 193 -2.20 -18.92 1.35
N ILE A 194 -1.08 -18.27 1.68
CA ILE A 194 -0.28 -18.63 2.87
C ILE A 194 -1.04 -18.29 4.14
N ALA A 195 -1.63 -17.09 4.25
CA ALA A 195 -2.37 -16.69 5.43
C ALA A 195 -3.58 -17.60 5.69
N GLY A 196 -4.35 -17.88 4.63
CA GLY A 196 -5.56 -18.70 4.67
C GLY A 196 -5.25 -20.16 5.00
N ILE A 197 -4.28 -20.78 4.31
CA ILE A 197 -3.89 -22.17 4.59
C ILE A 197 -3.36 -22.30 6.02
N ALA A 198 -2.46 -21.43 6.46
CA ALA A 198 -1.86 -21.51 7.78
C ALA A 198 -2.91 -21.36 8.90
N VAL A 199 -3.85 -20.41 8.74
CA VAL A 199 -4.97 -20.21 9.65
C VAL A 199 -5.91 -21.41 9.64
N LEU A 200 -6.26 -21.94 8.46
CA LEU A 200 -7.15 -23.09 8.31
C LEU A 200 -6.57 -24.33 9.01
N VAL A 201 -5.32 -24.68 8.70
CA VAL A 201 -4.61 -25.81 9.32
C VAL A 201 -4.57 -25.65 10.84
N ARG A 202 -4.21 -24.45 11.31
CA ARG A 202 -4.17 -24.16 12.75
C ARG A 202 -5.54 -24.30 13.39
N GLN A 203 -6.59 -23.75 12.80
CA GLN A 203 -7.94 -23.78 13.36
C GLN A 203 -8.56 -25.18 13.34
N ILE A 204 -8.24 -26.01 12.34
CA ILE A 204 -8.60 -27.43 12.33
C ILE A 204 -7.91 -28.17 13.48
N SER A 205 -6.63 -27.89 13.73
CA SER A 205 -5.86 -28.56 14.80
C SER A 205 -6.39 -28.28 16.22
N VAL A 206 -7.06 -27.15 16.43
CA VAL A 206 -7.63 -26.76 17.75
C VAL A 206 -9.13 -26.98 17.85
N ARG A 207 -9.77 -27.54 16.80
CA ARG A 207 -11.22 -27.71 16.77
C ARG A 207 -11.72 -28.60 17.92
N GLY A 208 -10.98 -29.65 18.28
CA GLY A 208 -11.32 -30.54 19.40
C GLY A 208 -11.28 -29.87 20.77
N GLN A 209 -10.64 -28.71 20.90
CA GLN A 209 -10.56 -27.94 22.15
C GLN A 209 -11.68 -26.89 22.25
N THR A 210 -12.52 -26.78 21.22
CA THR A 210 -13.56 -25.74 21.15
C THR A 210 -14.79 -26.17 21.95
N PRO A 211 -15.27 -25.35 22.89
CA PRO A 211 -16.49 -25.67 23.63
C PRO A 211 -17.69 -25.75 22.67
N PRO A 212 -18.61 -26.71 22.88
CA PRO A 212 -19.83 -26.80 22.09
C PRO A 212 -20.63 -25.50 22.24
N GLY A 213 -21.08 -24.92 21.11
CA GLY A 213 -21.87 -23.69 21.12
C GLY A 213 -21.11 -22.38 20.97
N SER A 214 -19.79 -22.39 20.71
CA SER A 214 -19.01 -21.16 20.44
C SER A 214 -19.62 -20.25 19.36
N LEU A 215 -20.18 -20.84 18.30
CA LEU A 215 -20.90 -20.11 17.25
C LEU A 215 -22.22 -19.50 17.78
N ARG A 216 -22.95 -20.24 18.62
CA ARG A 216 -24.20 -19.76 19.25
C ARG A 216 -23.91 -18.62 20.23
N ALA A 217 -22.84 -18.70 21.00
CA ALA A 217 -22.37 -17.62 21.89
C ALA A 217 -22.04 -16.35 21.09
N PHE A 218 -21.31 -16.51 19.97
CA PHE A 218 -21.04 -15.40 19.05
C PHE A 218 -22.32 -14.74 18.51
N LEU A 219 -23.29 -15.53 18.03
CA LEU A 219 -24.54 -15.01 17.47
C LEU A 219 -25.50 -14.42 18.52
N SER A 220 -25.49 -14.96 19.74
CA SER A 220 -26.32 -14.46 20.85
C SER A 220 -25.72 -13.24 21.54
N GLY A 221 -24.41 -13.00 21.39
CA GLY A 221 -23.71 -11.87 22.02
C GLY A 221 -23.61 -12.00 23.54
N ASP A 222 -23.66 -13.22 24.07
CA ASP A 222 -23.69 -13.53 25.52
C ASP A 222 -24.77 -12.74 26.29
N GLY A 223 -25.92 -12.45 25.64
CA GLY A 223 -27.04 -11.69 26.23
C GLY A 223 -26.93 -10.17 26.13
N GLU A 224 -25.78 -9.62 25.67
CA GLU A 224 -25.60 -8.18 25.51
C GLU A 224 -26.08 -7.72 24.12
N ARG A 225 -27.17 -6.94 24.07
CA ARG A 225 -27.77 -6.45 22.81
C ARG A 225 -26.75 -5.74 21.91
N ARG A 226 -25.90 -4.89 22.48
CA ARG A 226 -24.89 -4.13 21.72
C ARG A 226 -23.87 -5.05 21.03
N ARG A 227 -23.38 -6.05 21.76
CA ARG A 227 -22.43 -7.05 21.25
C ARG A 227 -23.07 -7.93 20.18
N ARG A 228 -24.32 -8.34 20.37
CA ARG A 228 -25.10 -9.07 19.37
C ARG A 228 -25.24 -8.28 18.06
N VAL A 229 -25.63 -7.01 18.13
CA VAL A 229 -25.73 -6.14 16.94
C VAL A 229 -24.38 -6.01 16.24
N ALA A 230 -23.30 -5.79 16.99
CA ALA A 230 -21.95 -5.70 16.41
C ALA A 230 -21.51 -7.00 15.72
N ASN A 231 -21.79 -8.16 16.31
CA ASN A 231 -21.46 -9.47 15.72
C ASN A 231 -22.27 -9.76 14.46
N ILE A 232 -23.58 -9.42 14.46
CA ILE A 232 -24.43 -9.56 13.28
C ILE A 232 -23.96 -8.63 12.16
N ALA A 233 -23.68 -7.36 12.48
CA ALA A 233 -23.16 -6.40 11.50
C ALA A 233 -21.83 -6.86 10.89
N LEU A 234 -20.93 -7.40 11.72
CA LEU A 234 -19.67 -7.98 11.27
C LEU A 234 -19.90 -9.18 10.34
N LEU A 235 -20.82 -10.08 10.68
CA LEU A 235 -21.12 -11.25 9.86
C LEU A 235 -21.73 -10.84 8.51
N LEU A 236 -22.68 -9.91 8.52
CA LEU A 236 -23.28 -9.38 7.29
C LEU A 236 -22.23 -8.68 6.41
N GLY A 237 -21.34 -7.90 7.01
CA GLY A 237 -20.22 -7.28 6.30
C GLY A 237 -19.28 -8.32 5.69
N ALA A 238 -18.95 -9.39 6.42
CA ALA A 238 -18.12 -10.47 5.91
C ALA A 238 -18.78 -11.22 4.75
N VAL A 239 -20.09 -11.53 4.86
CA VAL A 239 -20.87 -12.16 3.79
C VAL A 239 -20.91 -11.26 2.55
N LEU A 240 -21.15 -9.95 2.73
CA LEU A 240 -21.13 -8.99 1.62
C LEU A 240 -19.75 -8.93 0.96
N ALA A 241 -18.66 -8.84 1.74
CA ALA A 241 -17.31 -8.80 1.20
C ALA A 241 -16.95 -10.07 0.41
N VAL A 242 -17.36 -11.24 0.88
CA VAL A 242 -17.21 -12.51 0.14
C VAL A 242 -18.06 -12.52 -1.12
N ALA A 243 -19.32 -12.06 -1.04
CA ALA A 243 -20.21 -11.99 -2.20
C ALA A 243 -19.63 -11.09 -3.30
N LEU A 244 -19.02 -9.95 -2.94
CA LEU A 244 -18.35 -9.05 -3.88
C LEU A 244 -17.13 -9.71 -4.55
N VAL A 245 -16.34 -10.50 -3.81
CA VAL A 245 -15.23 -11.29 -4.39
C VAL A 245 -15.74 -12.38 -5.31
N VAL A 246 -16.79 -13.09 -4.92
CA VAL A 246 -17.39 -14.16 -5.73
C VAL A 246 -17.97 -13.59 -7.02
N GLU A 247 -18.80 -12.54 -6.92
CA GLU A 247 -19.36 -11.85 -8.08
C GLU A 247 -18.25 -11.47 -9.06
N ARG A 248 -17.16 -10.91 -8.55
CA ARG A 248 -16.10 -10.38 -9.40
C ARG A 248 -15.20 -11.46 -9.96
N TYR A 249 -14.49 -12.19 -9.11
CA TYR A 249 -13.44 -13.10 -9.55
C TYR A 249 -13.99 -14.45 -10.03
N VAL A 250 -14.98 -15.02 -9.33
CA VAL A 250 -15.60 -16.28 -9.78
C VAL A 250 -16.46 -16.01 -11.01
N GLY A 251 -17.22 -14.91 -11.03
CA GLY A 251 -17.97 -14.48 -12.20
C GLY A 251 -17.06 -14.29 -13.42
N ASN A 252 -15.91 -13.62 -13.26
CA ASN A 252 -14.95 -13.45 -14.34
C ASN A 252 -14.39 -14.79 -14.86
N VAL A 253 -14.05 -15.73 -13.98
CA VAL A 253 -13.56 -17.05 -14.40
C VAL A 253 -14.64 -17.83 -15.16
N LEU A 254 -15.89 -17.77 -14.72
CA LEU A 254 -16.99 -18.47 -15.37
C LEU A 254 -17.32 -17.89 -16.75
N LEU A 255 -17.23 -16.58 -16.92
CA LEU A 255 -17.61 -15.89 -18.16
C LEU A 255 -16.47 -15.75 -19.15
N TYR A 256 -15.27 -15.40 -18.68
CA TYR A 256 -14.11 -15.05 -19.52
C TYR A 256 -12.93 -16.01 -19.36
N ARG A 257 -13.03 -17.02 -18.49
CA ARG A 257 -11.94 -17.99 -18.20
C ARG A 257 -10.66 -17.34 -17.64
N SER A 258 -10.78 -16.13 -17.09
CA SER A 258 -9.70 -15.42 -16.42
C SER A 258 -10.22 -14.78 -15.12
N ILE A 259 -9.37 -14.68 -14.10
CA ILE A 259 -9.68 -13.91 -12.88
C ILE A 259 -9.75 -12.40 -13.17
N MET A 260 -9.03 -11.96 -14.21
CA MET A 260 -8.93 -10.61 -14.70
C MET A 260 -8.96 -10.69 -16.23
N PRO A 261 -10.14 -10.61 -16.85
CA PRO A 261 -10.26 -10.63 -18.31
C PRO A 261 -9.46 -9.47 -18.93
N ASP A 262 -9.00 -9.64 -20.16
CA ASP A 262 -8.46 -8.49 -20.89
C ASP A 262 -9.60 -7.51 -21.20
N CYS A 263 -9.27 -6.22 -21.37
CA CYS A 263 -10.28 -5.23 -21.74
C CYS A 263 -11.02 -5.63 -23.03
N LEU A 264 -10.33 -6.22 -24.02
CA LEU A 264 -10.94 -6.66 -25.28
C LEU A 264 -11.91 -7.85 -25.14
N ASP A 265 -11.84 -8.60 -24.02
CA ASP A 265 -12.84 -9.63 -23.72
C ASP A 265 -14.18 -9.02 -23.29
N VAL A 266 -14.17 -7.76 -22.82
CA VAL A 266 -15.33 -7.08 -22.21
C VAL A 266 -15.85 -5.94 -23.09
N HIS A 267 -14.96 -5.23 -23.78
CA HIS A 267 -15.27 -4.00 -24.52
C HIS A 267 -14.59 -3.97 -25.90
N PRO A 268 -15.14 -3.19 -26.86
CA PRO A 268 -14.46 -2.96 -28.13
C PRO A 268 -13.17 -2.16 -27.94
N LEU A 269 -12.25 -2.31 -28.90
CA LEU A 269 -10.95 -1.63 -28.92
C LEU A 269 -11.06 -0.11 -28.70
N SER A 270 -12.09 0.54 -29.23
CA SER A 270 -12.31 1.98 -29.08
C SER A 270 -12.54 2.45 -27.64
N ILE A 271 -13.05 1.57 -26.75
CA ILE A 271 -13.18 1.87 -25.33
C ILE A 271 -11.89 1.55 -24.59
N CYS A 272 -11.27 0.41 -24.90
CA CYS A 272 -10.03 -0.03 -24.27
C CYS A 272 -8.86 0.92 -24.53
N SER A 273 -8.75 1.43 -25.76
CA SER A 273 -7.68 2.36 -26.16
C SER A 273 -7.77 3.73 -25.49
N MET A 274 -8.91 4.08 -24.86
CA MET A 274 -9.00 5.29 -24.05
C MET A 274 -8.13 5.21 -22.80
N HIS A 275 -7.89 4.00 -22.27
CA HIS A 275 -7.02 3.81 -21.11
C HIS A 275 -5.55 3.73 -21.54
N ALA A 276 -4.81 4.83 -21.41
CA ALA A 276 -3.44 4.95 -21.92
C ALA A 276 -2.47 3.81 -21.51
N PRO A 277 -2.46 3.32 -20.25
CA PRO A 277 -1.63 2.16 -19.89
C PRO A 277 -1.98 0.89 -20.67
N TRP A 278 -3.26 0.63 -20.93
CA TRP A 278 -3.68 -0.52 -21.73
C TRP A 278 -3.34 -0.34 -23.20
N ALA A 279 -3.62 0.84 -23.78
CA ALA A 279 -3.31 1.15 -25.17
C ALA A 279 -1.81 0.97 -25.48
N ARG A 280 -0.94 1.52 -24.62
CA ARG A 280 0.51 1.33 -24.69
C ARG A 280 0.89 -0.14 -24.63
N ASN A 281 0.31 -0.90 -23.70
CA ASN A 281 0.64 -2.32 -23.56
C ASN A 281 0.19 -3.12 -24.78
N TYR A 282 -0.98 -2.83 -25.35
CA TYR A 282 -1.48 -3.45 -26.58
C TYR A 282 -0.55 -3.20 -27.77
N GLU A 283 -0.05 -1.97 -27.93
CA GLU A 283 0.92 -1.63 -28.99
C GLU A 283 2.26 -2.34 -28.81
N LEU A 284 2.76 -2.42 -27.57
CA LEU A 284 4.03 -3.09 -27.26
C LEU A 284 3.95 -4.60 -27.47
N ASP A 285 2.85 -5.23 -27.03
CA ASP A 285 2.59 -6.67 -27.22
C ASP A 285 2.53 -7.03 -28.70
N ALA A 286 1.89 -6.19 -29.52
CA ALA A 286 1.86 -6.38 -30.98
C ALA A 286 3.24 -6.19 -31.64
N ALA A 287 4.13 -5.39 -31.05
CA ALA A 287 5.45 -5.08 -31.59
C ALA A 287 6.56 -6.03 -31.11
N PHE A 288 6.36 -6.75 -30.00
CA PHE A 288 7.39 -7.57 -29.37
C PHE A 288 7.02 -9.06 -29.42
N PRO A 289 7.86 -9.93 -30.01
CA PRO A 289 7.60 -11.36 -30.00
C PRO A 289 7.80 -11.94 -28.60
N ASP A 290 6.78 -12.64 -28.09
CA ASP A 290 6.82 -13.31 -26.78
C ASP A 290 8.09 -14.13 -26.55
N ALA A 291 8.79 -13.81 -25.46
CA ALA A 291 9.93 -14.60 -25.00
C ALA A 291 9.49 -15.77 -24.12
N ALA A 292 10.02 -16.98 -24.37
CA ALA A 292 9.75 -18.14 -23.52
C ALA A 292 10.25 -17.93 -22.07
N PRO A 293 9.54 -18.44 -21.05
CA PRO A 293 9.98 -18.30 -19.67
C PRO A 293 11.26 -19.11 -19.42
N SER A 294 12.27 -18.50 -18.79
CA SER A 294 13.50 -19.20 -18.42
C SER A 294 14.03 -18.74 -17.06
N VAL A 295 14.67 -19.65 -16.32
CA VAL A 295 15.25 -19.34 -15.00
C VAL A 295 16.39 -18.33 -15.13
N LEU A 296 17.27 -18.52 -16.12
CA LEU A 296 18.38 -17.60 -16.36
C LEU A 296 17.88 -16.21 -16.79
N GLY A 297 16.85 -16.15 -17.65
CA GLY A 297 16.22 -14.89 -18.03
C GLY A 297 15.53 -14.20 -16.85
N GLY A 298 14.87 -14.96 -15.98
CA GLY A 298 14.29 -14.43 -14.74
C GLY A 298 15.35 -13.87 -13.79
N LEU A 299 16.48 -14.56 -13.63
CA LEU A 299 17.59 -14.07 -12.80
C LEU A 299 18.23 -12.81 -13.40
N ALA A 300 18.44 -12.78 -14.72
CA ALA A 300 18.93 -11.60 -15.42
C ALA A 300 17.98 -10.42 -15.27
N TYR A 301 16.67 -10.64 -15.44
CA TYR A 301 15.65 -9.61 -15.21
C TYR A 301 15.66 -9.12 -13.76
N LEU A 302 15.76 -10.03 -12.78
CA LEU A 302 15.80 -9.70 -11.37
C LEU A 302 16.96 -8.76 -11.03
N THR A 303 18.17 -9.06 -11.51
CA THR A 303 19.39 -8.32 -11.16
C THR A 303 19.61 -7.08 -12.03
N ALA A 304 19.32 -7.15 -13.32
CA ALA A 304 19.58 -6.05 -14.27
C ALA A 304 18.44 -5.02 -14.31
N HIS A 305 17.19 -5.42 -14.03
CA HIS A 305 16.03 -4.54 -14.17
C HIS A 305 15.25 -4.42 -12.86
N TRP A 306 14.74 -5.53 -12.31
CA TRP A 306 13.73 -5.47 -11.26
C TRP A 306 14.23 -4.86 -9.96
N ILE A 307 15.34 -5.35 -9.39
CA ILE A 307 15.92 -4.79 -8.16
C ILE A 307 16.35 -3.32 -8.38
N PRO A 308 17.14 -2.97 -9.42
CA PRO A 308 17.52 -1.59 -9.68
C PRO A 308 16.33 -0.66 -9.84
N LEU A 309 15.31 -1.03 -10.62
CA LEU A 309 14.12 -0.20 -10.84
C LEU A 309 13.24 -0.11 -9.59
N MET A 310 13.07 -1.18 -8.81
CA MET A 310 12.34 -1.13 -7.54
C MET A 310 12.98 -0.14 -6.57
N LEU A 311 14.32 -0.15 -6.46
CA LEU A 311 15.07 0.78 -5.63
C LEU A 311 15.02 2.22 -6.18
N LYS A 312 15.29 2.38 -7.49
CA LYS A 312 15.25 3.67 -8.18
C LYS A 312 13.89 4.34 -8.08
N ASN A 313 12.81 3.56 -8.17
CA ASN A 313 11.44 4.06 -8.13
C ASN A 313 10.81 4.05 -6.72
N SER A 314 11.59 3.77 -5.67
CA SER A 314 11.14 3.85 -4.27
C SER A 314 11.04 5.28 -3.73
N THR A 315 11.59 6.24 -4.47
CA THR A 315 11.56 7.68 -4.20
C THR A 315 11.16 8.46 -5.44
N TRP A 316 10.40 7.83 -6.33
CA TRP A 316 9.94 8.52 -7.52
C TRP A 316 8.81 9.46 -7.14
N TYR A 317 8.89 10.71 -7.58
CA TYR A 317 7.83 11.70 -7.40
C TYR A 317 7.67 12.42 -8.72
N GLY A 318 6.48 12.93 -8.98
CA GLY A 318 6.26 13.74 -10.16
C GLY A 318 4.83 14.17 -10.30
N VAL A 319 4.63 15.16 -11.15
CA VAL A 319 3.33 15.69 -11.53
C VAL A 319 3.15 15.59 -13.04
N VAL A 320 1.89 15.50 -13.46
CA VAL A 320 1.48 15.41 -14.86
C VAL A 320 0.79 16.70 -15.26
N PHE A 321 1.24 17.28 -16.37
CA PHE A 321 0.60 18.37 -17.10
C PHE A 321 0.00 17.84 -18.39
N GLU A 322 -0.73 18.68 -19.12
CA GLU A 322 -1.39 18.30 -20.39
C GLU A 322 -0.41 17.66 -21.38
N ASP A 323 0.81 18.22 -21.52
CA ASP A 323 1.79 17.75 -22.51
C ASP A 323 3.15 17.31 -21.91
N SER A 324 3.30 17.30 -20.59
CA SER A 324 4.59 17.01 -19.97
C SER A 324 4.50 16.33 -18.60
N ILE A 325 5.57 15.62 -18.25
CA ILE A 325 5.75 15.00 -16.93
C ILE A 325 6.99 15.60 -16.29
N VAL A 326 6.82 16.28 -15.16
CA VAL A 326 7.93 16.74 -14.34
C VAL A 326 8.11 15.77 -13.18
N GLN A 327 9.32 15.26 -13.00
CA GLN A 327 9.57 14.16 -12.09
C GLN A 327 10.97 14.24 -11.47
N SER A 328 11.10 13.68 -10.27
CA SER A 328 12.35 13.61 -9.54
C SER A 328 12.46 12.29 -8.78
N ARG A 329 13.68 11.95 -8.37
CA ARG A 329 13.95 10.84 -7.44
C ARG A 329 14.31 11.33 -6.04
N GLY A 330 14.21 12.62 -5.78
CA GLY A 330 14.71 13.25 -4.58
C GLY A 330 16.24 13.25 -4.50
N PRO A 331 16.80 13.76 -3.40
CA PRO A 331 18.24 13.96 -3.26
C PRO A 331 19.00 12.63 -3.20
N HIS A 332 20.27 12.65 -3.60
CA HIS A 332 21.13 11.46 -3.66
C HIS A 332 21.31 10.81 -2.28
N ILE A 333 21.40 11.63 -1.22
CA ILE A 333 21.52 11.13 0.16
C ILE A 333 20.32 10.27 0.58
N THR A 334 19.11 10.61 0.12
CA THR A 334 17.92 9.78 0.40
C THR A 334 18.02 8.43 -0.28
N GLY A 335 18.51 8.39 -1.52
CA GLY A 335 18.80 7.16 -2.25
C GLY A 335 19.78 6.26 -1.49
N LEU A 336 20.87 6.84 -0.97
CA LEU A 336 21.85 6.13 -0.16
C LEU A 336 21.25 5.61 1.15
N ILE A 337 20.52 6.44 1.89
CA ILE A 337 19.88 6.06 3.16
C ILE A 337 18.90 4.90 2.95
N LEU A 338 18.09 4.95 1.89
CA LEU A 338 17.16 3.86 1.58
C LEU A 338 17.88 2.59 1.17
N TYR A 339 18.91 2.69 0.33
CA TYR A 339 19.70 1.54 -0.10
C TYR A 339 20.34 0.81 1.10
N VAL A 340 21.03 1.56 1.95
CA VAL A 340 21.65 1.03 3.18
C VAL A 340 20.60 0.55 4.18
N GLY A 341 19.50 1.29 4.32
CA GLY A 341 18.40 0.95 5.23
C GLY A 341 17.71 -0.36 4.86
N ILE A 342 17.42 -0.58 3.57
CA ILE A 342 16.85 -1.83 3.07
C ILE A 342 17.82 -2.99 3.33
N ALA A 343 19.10 -2.83 2.97
CA ALA A 343 20.11 -3.87 3.23
C ALA A 343 20.20 -4.20 4.74
N ALA A 344 20.22 -3.18 5.60
CA ALA A 344 20.26 -3.36 7.05
C ALA A 344 19.02 -4.09 7.59
N VAL A 345 17.82 -3.76 7.10
CA VAL A 345 16.57 -4.44 7.48
C VAL A 345 16.61 -5.91 7.07
N LEU A 346 17.05 -6.22 5.85
CA LEU A 346 17.15 -7.60 5.36
C LEU A 346 18.17 -8.42 6.15
N VAL A 347 19.35 -7.87 6.41
CA VAL A 347 20.39 -8.51 7.25
C VAL A 347 19.87 -8.74 8.66
N ALA A 348 19.21 -7.74 9.26
CA ALA A 348 18.63 -7.84 10.60
C ALA A 348 17.59 -8.97 10.69
N ILE A 349 16.72 -9.12 9.68
CA ILE A 349 15.76 -10.23 9.63
C ILE A 349 16.50 -11.55 9.48
N PHE A 350 17.45 -11.65 8.56
CA PHE A 350 18.20 -12.88 8.30
C PHE A 350 18.92 -13.40 9.56
N VAL A 351 19.70 -12.54 10.22
CA VAL A 351 20.44 -12.89 11.45
C VAL A 351 19.48 -13.23 12.60
N SER A 352 18.29 -12.61 12.64
CA SER A 352 17.32 -12.84 13.70
C SER A 352 16.31 -13.95 13.41
N LEU A 353 16.40 -14.66 12.27
CA LEU A 353 15.44 -15.72 11.91
C LEU A 353 15.27 -16.77 13.01
N GLY A 354 16.36 -17.22 13.65
CA GLY A 354 16.30 -18.21 14.73
C GLY A 354 15.46 -17.73 15.93
N VAL A 355 15.49 -16.45 16.22
CA VAL A 355 14.70 -15.82 17.28
C VAL A 355 13.26 -15.58 16.82
N LEU A 356 13.07 -15.05 15.61
CA LEU A 356 11.75 -14.76 15.04
C LEU A 356 10.89 -16.02 14.90
N ARG A 357 11.50 -17.20 14.66
CA ARG A 357 10.80 -18.49 14.66
C ARG A 357 10.06 -18.79 15.96
N ARG A 358 10.49 -18.21 17.10
CA ARG A 358 9.82 -18.38 18.41
C ARG A 358 8.66 -17.40 18.62
N HIS A 359 8.56 -16.35 17.80
CA HIS A 359 7.46 -15.40 17.87
C HIS A 359 6.26 -15.91 17.06
N ARG A 360 5.19 -16.31 17.75
CA ARG A 360 3.95 -16.77 17.10
C ARG A 360 3.46 -15.71 16.10
N GLY A 361 3.31 -16.10 14.84
CA GLY A 361 2.86 -15.24 13.74
C GLY A 361 3.96 -14.52 12.97
N ALA A 362 5.20 -14.45 13.46
CA ALA A 362 6.28 -13.74 12.75
C ALA A 362 6.62 -14.40 11.41
N LEU A 363 6.86 -15.72 11.40
CA LEU A 363 7.11 -16.47 10.17
C LEU A 363 5.91 -16.45 9.23
N LEU A 364 4.69 -16.53 9.78
CA LEU A 364 3.47 -16.46 8.99
C LEU A 364 3.42 -15.16 8.18
N LEU A 365 3.65 -14.02 8.84
CA LEU A 365 3.66 -12.73 8.16
C LEU A 365 4.81 -12.60 7.17
N LEU A 366 6.02 -13.04 7.55
CA LEU A 366 7.18 -13.01 6.67
C LEU A 366 6.90 -13.82 5.39
N SER A 367 6.45 -15.07 5.53
CA SER A 367 6.13 -15.93 4.40
C SER A 367 5.01 -15.35 3.53
N THR A 368 3.96 -14.77 4.15
CA THR A 368 2.88 -14.12 3.41
C THR A 368 3.37 -12.92 2.59
N CYS A 369 4.21 -12.06 3.19
CA CYS A 369 4.80 -10.92 2.49
C CYS A 369 5.79 -11.34 1.40
N MET A 370 6.56 -12.40 1.64
CA MET A 370 7.46 -12.96 0.63
C MET A 370 6.70 -13.51 -0.58
N LEU A 371 5.57 -14.20 -0.37
CA LEU A 371 4.73 -14.63 -1.49
C LEU A 371 4.20 -13.45 -2.29
N TYR A 372 3.75 -12.38 -1.62
CA TYR A 372 3.35 -11.14 -2.30
C TYR A 372 4.48 -10.59 -3.21
N ILE A 373 5.70 -10.51 -2.70
CA ILE A 373 6.87 -10.04 -3.46
C ILE A 373 7.18 -10.97 -4.64
N VAL A 374 7.12 -12.30 -4.42
CA VAL A 374 7.37 -13.28 -5.49
C VAL A 374 6.31 -13.18 -6.59
N VAL A 375 5.03 -13.06 -6.24
CA VAL A 375 3.97 -12.90 -7.25
C VAL A 375 4.13 -11.59 -8.02
N LEU A 376 4.47 -10.49 -7.33
CA LEU A 376 4.75 -9.22 -7.99
C LEU A 376 5.92 -9.33 -8.98
N PHE A 377 7.01 -9.98 -8.58
CA PHE A 377 8.15 -10.25 -9.46
C PHE A 377 7.76 -11.10 -10.67
N VAL A 378 7.02 -12.20 -10.45
CA VAL A 378 6.57 -13.10 -11.52
C VAL A 378 5.68 -12.35 -12.51
N GLN A 379 4.77 -11.49 -12.03
CA GLN A 379 3.95 -10.65 -12.89
C GLN A 379 4.81 -9.72 -13.73
N ASN A 380 5.70 -8.93 -13.11
CA ASN A 380 6.54 -7.99 -13.84
C ASN A 380 7.49 -8.69 -14.83
N TYR A 381 8.00 -9.88 -14.49
CA TYR A 381 8.81 -10.68 -15.41
C TYR A 381 7.97 -11.23 -16.57
N SER A 382 6.72 -11.62 -16.31
CA SER A 382 5.80 -12.02 -17.37
C SER A 382 5.54 -10.87 -18.33
N ASP A 383 5.18 -9.70 -17.82
CA ASP A 383 4.95 -8.49 -18.62
C ASP A 383 6.21 -8.09 -19.41
N PHE A 384 7.40 -8.20 -18.82
CA PHE A 384 8.66 -7.93 -19.52
C PHE A 384 8.90 -8.87 -20.71
N ARG A 385 8.52 -10.15 -20.57
CA ARG A 385 8.68 -11.15 -21.64
C ARG A 385 7.70 -10.97 -22.80
N THR A 386 6.56 -10.33 -22.57
CA THR A 386 5.54 -10.10 -23.60
C THR A 386 5.64 -8.69 -24.19
N LEU A 387 5.97 -7.68 -23.38
CA LEU A 387 6.03 -6.28 -23.80
C LEU A 387 7.44 -5.80 -24.19
N GLY A 388 8.47 -6.61 -23.94
CA GLY A 388 9.87 -6.30 -24.27
C GLY A 388 10.53 -5.20 -23.42
N ILE A 389 9.78 -4.53 -22.54
CA ILE A 389 10.29 -3.45 -21.68
C ILE A 389 9.80 -3.60 -20.22
N PRO A 390 10.61 -3.18 -19.23
CA PRO A 390 10.27 -3.37 -17.82
C PRO A 390 9.24 -2.33 -17.34
N LEU A 391 7.97 -2.61 -17.61
CA LEU A 391 6.85 -1.77 -17.17
C LEU A 391 6.40 -2.09 -15.74
N ALA A 392 5.76 -1.10 -15.10
CA ALA A 392 5.16 -1.23 -13.78
C ALA A 392 6.10 -1.81 -12.69
N VAL A 393 7.39 -1.49 -12.76
CA VAL A 393 8.37 -1.82 -11.70
C VAL A 393 8.55 -0.60 -10.80
N SER A 394 7.91 -0.60 -9.62
CA SER A 394 7.96 0.53 -8.71
C SER A 394 7.96 0.12 -7.23
N GLY A 395 8.80 0.79 -6.45
CA GLY A 395 8.86 0.60 -4.99
C GLY A 395 7.53 0.87 -4.27
N ARG A 396 6.57 1.60 -4.90
CA ARG A 396 5.22 1.82 -4.33
C ARG A 396 4.51 0.53 -3.97
N TYR A 397 4.72 -0.52 -4.77
CA TYR A 397 4.08 -1.82 -4.54
C TYR A 397 4.62 -2.50 -3.27
N LEU A 398 5.80 -2.14 -2.78
CA LEU A 398 6.36 -2.72 -1.55
C LEU A 398 5.89 -2.01 -0.28
N LEU A 399 5.22 -0.85 -0.37
CA LEU A 399 4.81 -0.06 0.79
C LEU A 399 3.79 -0.78 1.68
N VAL A 400 2.99 -1.67 1.10
CA VAL A 400 2.03 -2.50 1.82
C VAL A 400 2.67 -3.60 2.67
N VAL A 401 3.89 -4.04 2.33
CA VAL A 401 4.63 -5.07 3.08
C VAL A 401 5.79 -4.49 3.91
N LEU A 402 6.30 -3.31 3.55
CA LEU A 402 7.41 -2.63 4.22
C LEU A 402 7.23 -2.56 5.76
N PRO A 403 6.06 -2.19 6.32
CA PRO A 403 5.85 -2.15 7.77
C PRO A 403 6.11 -3.49 8.48
N VAL A 404 5.84 -4.63 7.81
CA VAL A 404 6.13 -5.97 8.35
C VAL A 404 7.63 -6.19 8.44
N PHE A 405 8.39 -5.87 7.39
CA PHE A 405 9.85 -6.01 7.41
C PHE A 405 10.48 -5.13 8.50
N VAL A 406 10.03 -3.88 8.63
CA VAL A 406 10.52 -2.94 9.65
C VAL A 406 10.27 -3.48 11.07
N VAL A 407 9.07 -3.98 11.38
CA VAL A 407 8.79 -4.50 12.73
C VAL A 407 9.50 -5.82 13.02
N LEU A 408 9.64 -6.71 12.04
CA LEU A 408 10.34 -7.98 12.20
C LEU A 408 11.84 -7.76 12.43
N ALA A 409 12.47 -6.86 11.67
CA ALA A 409 13.85 -6.44 11.92
C ALA A 409 14.01 -5.88 13.33
N GLY A 410 13.11 -4.96 13.73
CA GLY A 410 13.13 -4.36 15.06
C GLY A 410 12.96 -5.35 16.21
N LEU A 411 12.04 -6.33 16.07
CA LEU A 411 11.84 -7.41 17.04
C LEU A 411 13.10 -8.27 17.15
N GLY A 412 13.66 -8.67 16.01
CA GLY A 412 14.87 -9.48 15.93
C GLY A 412 16.07 -8.83 16.59
N VAL A 413 16.36 -7.59 16.20
CA VAL A 413 17.44 -6.78 16.76
C VAL A 413 17.27 -6.59 18.26
N THR A 414 16.09 -6.14 18.70
CA THR A 414 15.83 -5.93 20.14
C THR A 414 16.11 -7.19 20.94
N LYS A 415 15.69 -8.35 20.43
CA LYS A 415 15.86 -9.61 21.16
C LYS A 415 17.31 -10.09 21.18
N ILE A 416 18.05 -9.96 20.08
CA ILE A 416 19.49 -10.26 20.03
C ILE A 416 20.25 -9.38 21.05
N PHE A 417 19.98 -8.07 21.08
CA PHE A 417 20.65 -7.15 22.00
C PHE A 417 20.31 -7.41 23.47
N THR A 418 19.06 -7.77 23.79
CA THR A 418 18.70 -8.14 25.18
C THR A 418 19.39 -9.42 25.66
N LEU A 419 19.86 -10.27 24.75
CA LEU A 419 20.61 -11.48 25.11
C LEU A 419 22.10 -11.19 25.35
N THR A 420 22.65 -10.11 24.78
CA THR A 420 24.09 -9.84 24.83
C THR A 420 24.49 -8.81 25.89
N SER A 421 23.66 -7.81 26.23
CA SER A 421 23.97 -6.87 27.33
C SER A 421 22.79 -5.98 27.74
N ALA A 422 22.59 -5.81 29.06
CA ALA A 422 21.60 -4.88 29.62
C ALA A 422 21.94 -3.40 29.40
N ARG A 423 23.23 -3.04 29.22
CA ARG A 423 23.68 -1.66 28.92
C ARG A 423 23.36 -1.23 27.48
N SER A 424 23.09 -2.18 26.58
CA SER A 424 22.78 -1.92 25.16
C SER A 424 21.45 -1.18 24.94
N GLY A 425 20.56 -1.17 25.94
CA GLY A 425 19.24 -0.54 25.81
C GLY A 425 19.29 0.98 25.59
N THR A 426 20.27 1.69 26.17
CA THR A 426 20.42 3.15 25.98
C THR A 426 20.98 3.47 24.60
N ALA A 427 22.00 2.74 24.16
CA ALA A 427 22.58 2.89 22.82
C ALA A 427 21.53 2.67 21.72
N MET A 428 20.68 1.64 21.85
CA MET A 428 19.61 1.39 20.89
C MET A 428 18.55 2.51 20.83
N LYS A 429 18.25 3.14 21.98
CA LYS A 429 17.34 4.30 22.01
C LYS A 429 17.96 5.50 21.30
N LEU A 430 19.24 5.80 21.58
CA LEU A 430 19.96 6.90 20.93
C LEU A 430 20.11 6.66 19.43
N LEU A 431 20.44 5.42 19.02
CA LEU A 431 20.53 5.04 17.61
C LEU A 431 19.17 5.16 16.92
N SER A 432 18.08 4.74 17.57
CA SER A 432 16.72 4.90 17.00
C SER A 432 16.35 6.37 16.82
N VAL A 433 16.67 7.22 17.81
CA VAL A 433 16.45 8.68 17.71
C VAL A 433 17.31 9.27 16.60
N GLY A 434 18.60 8.90 16.53
CA GLY A 434 19.52 9.33 15.48
C GLY A 434 19.06 8.91 14.09
N CYS A 435 18.59 7.67 13.91
CA CYS A 435 18.04 7.19 12.64
C CYS A 435 16.76 7.94 12.26
N ILE A 436 15.84 8.18 13.20
CA ILE A 436 14.62 8.96 12.92
C ILE A 436 14.97 10.41 12.56
N ALA A 437 15.92 11.03 13.27
CA ALA A 437 16.37 12.37 12.97
C ALA A 437 17.08 12.46 11.61
N LEU A 438 17.94 11.49 11.29
CA LEU A 438 18.60 11.39 9.99
C LEU A 438 17.58 11.22 8.87
N LEU A 439 16.62 10.31 9.03
CA LEU A 439 15.53 10.13 8.07
C LEU A 439 14.75 11.43 7.92
N GLY A 440 14.29 12.04 9.01
CA GLY A 440 13.49 13.27 8.95
C GLY A 440 14.20 14.48 8.33
N THR A 441 15.54 14.54 8.40
CA THR A 441 16.33 15.69 7.90
C THR A 441 16.93 15.47 6.53
N GLN A 442 17.29 14.23 6.16
CA GLN A 442 18.02 13.92 4.92
C GLN A 442 17.11 13.30 3.85
N GLY A 443 15.98 13.98 3.63
CA GLY A 443 15.00 13.66 2.58
C GLY A 443 13.95 12.60 2.95
N GLY A 444 13.74 12.28 4.22
CA GLY A 444 12.57 11.53 4.69
C GLY A 444 11.28 12.36 4.74
N GLY A 445 10.14 11.69 4.69
CA GLY A 445 8.83 12.36 4.68
C GLY A 445 8.67 13.30 3.48
N MET A 446 8.13 14.50 3.70
CA MET A 446 7.94 15.46 2.59
C MET A 446 9.24 16.13 2.11
N SER A 447 10.37 16.02 2.83
CA SER A 447 11.57 16.80 2.47
C SER A 447 12.20 16.35 1.15
N SER A 448 12.06 15.08 0.76
CA SER A 448 12.39 14.62 -0.62
C SER A 448 11.60 15.35 -1.71
N TYR A 449 10.31 15.58 -1.46
CA TYR A 449 9.43 16.29 -2.36
C TYR A 449 9.80 17.78 -2.39
N LEU A 450 9.96 18.40 -1.20
CA LEU A 450 10.40 19.79 -1.07
C LEU A 450 11.75 20.08 -1.74
N TRP A 451 12.68 19.14 -1.69
CA TRP A 451 13.97 19.29 -2.36
C TRP A 451 13.81 19.35 -3.89
N SER A 452 12.81 18.65 -4.44
CA SER A 452 12.62 18.45 -5.88
C SER A 452 11.68 19.44 -6.55
N ILE A 453 10.81 20.10 -5.78
CA ILE A 453 9.75 20.94 -6.30
C ILE A 453 10.28 22.28 -6.79
N ASP A 454 9.70 22.77 -7.88
CA ASP A 454 9.78 24.14 -8.36
C ASP A 454 8.36 24.70 -8.62
N ASP A 455 8.29 25.90 -9.19
CA ASP A 455 7.05 26.59 -9.52
C ASP A 455 6.18 25.85 -10.55
N THR A 456 6.76 24.94 -11.34
CA THR A 456 5.99 24.14 -12.30
C THR A 456 5.10 23.13 -11.58
N TRP A 457 5.49 22.58 -10.41
CA TRP A 457 4.76 21.47 -9.78
C TRP A 457 3.47 21.87 -9.07
N VAL A 458 3.26 23.17 -8.85
CA VAL A 458 2.13 23.69 -8.09
C VAL A 458 0.98 24.09 -9.01
N SER A 459 -0.25 23.83 -8.57
CA SER A 459 -1.45 24.12 -9.39
C SER A 459 -1.78 25.61 -9.45
N HIS A 460 -1.50 26.34 -8.37
CA HIS A 460 -1.76 27.77 -8.23
C HIS A 460 -0.58 28.45 -7.51
N PRO A 461 0.46 28.91 -8.25
CA PRO A 461 1.67 29.48 -7.64
C PRO A 461 1.40 30.65 -6.67
N GLU A 462 0.38 31.46 -6.97
CA GLU A 462 -0.05 32.60 -6.15
C GLU A 462 -0.82 32.19 -4.88
N GLY A 463 -1.20 30.91 -4.76
CA GLY A 463 -1.94 30.39 -3.62
C GLY A 463 -1.07 30.28 -2.37
N ARG A 464 -1.64 30.57 -1.19
CA ARG A 464 -0.94 30.41 0.11
C ARG A 464 -0.29 29.03 0.30
N PRO A 465 -0.93 27.90 -0.05
CA PRO A 465 -0.29 26.58 0.07
C PRO A 465 0.93 26.41 -0.84
N ALA A 466 0.86 26.91 -2.08
CA ALA A 466 1.96 26.84 -3.03
C ALA A 466 3.15 27.67 -2.55
N LYS A 467 2.91 28.92 -2.15
CA LYS A 467 3.95 29.79 -1.58
C LYS A 467 4.63 29.15 -0.37
N LEU A 468 3.85 28.59 0.57
CA LEU A 468 4.41 27.87 1.73
C LEU A 468 5.31 26.71 1.30
N VAL A 469 4.90 25.91 0.31
CA VAL A 469 5.69 24.78 -0.19
C VAL A 469 6.97 25.24 -0.89
N LEU A 470 6.92 26.32 -1.66
CA LEU A 470 8.09 26.91 -2.32
C LEU A 470 9.07 27.52 -1.30
N ASP A 471 8.57 28.22 -0.27
CA ASP A 471 9.40 28.74 0.83
C ASP A 471 10.06 27.59 1.63
N LEU A 472 9.35 26.49 1.83
CA LEU A 472 9.90 25.29 2.49
C LEU A 472 10.87 24.52 1.57
N SER A 473 10.71 24.64 0.25
CA SER A 473 11.59 24.03 -0.74
C SER A 473 12.99 24.63 -0.69
N SER A 474 13.11 25.96 -0.66
CA SER A 474 14.42 26.62 -0.53
C SER A 474 15.14 26.19 0.75
N PHE A 475 14.44 26.15 1.88
CA PHE A 475 14.99 25.67 3.14
C PHE A 475 15.46 24.20 3.06
N ALA A 476 14.70 23.34 2.38
CA ALA A 476 15.06 21.93 2.20
C ALA A 476 16.31 21.77 1.30
N GLN A 477 16.41 22.57 0.24
CA GLN A 477 17.57 22.58 -0.67
C GLN A 477 18.85 23.06 0.05
N ASP A 478 18.73 24.01 0.98
CA ASP A 478 19.86 24.50 1.78
C ASP A 478 20.29 23.54 2.90
N THR A 479 19.37 22.72 3.41
CA THR A 479 19.61 21.85 4.59
C THR A 479 20.02 20.42 4.23
N ILE A 480 19.56 19.91 3.10
CA ILE A 480 19.85 18.55 2.66
C ILE A 480 21.25 18.51 2.04
N ILE A 481 22.00 17.44 2.33
CA ILE A 481 23.35 17.27 1.78
C ILE A 481 23.32 17.38 0.24
N PRO A 482 24.15 18.26 -0.35
CA PRO A 482 24.19 18.46 -1.79
C PRO A 482 24.55 17.19 -2.58
N ASN A 483 24.01 17.06 -3.78
CA ASN A 483 24.15 15.86 -4.61
C ASN A 483 25.60 15.60 -5.06
N GLU A 484 26.40 16.65 -5.20
CA GLU A 484 27.82 16.57 -5.53
C GLU A 484 28.66 15.83 -4.47
N TRP A 485 28.16 15.71 -3.23
CA TRP A 485 28.89 15.05 -2.13
C TRP A 485 28.52 13.58 -1.97
N VAL A 486 27.43 13.13 -2.60
CA VAL A 486 26.90 11.78 -2.42
C VAL A 486 26.59 11.16 -3.78
N LYS A 487 27.28 10.06 -4.09
CA LYS A 487 26.95 9.26 -5.28
C LYS A 487 25.60 8.57 -5.06
N ASP A 488 24.67 8.74 -6.01
CA ASP A 488 23.37 8.09 -5.96
C ASP A 488 23.47 6.60 -6.37
N PRO A 489 23.22 5.64 -5.46
CA PRO A 489 23.27 4.22 -5.82
C PRO A 489 22.12 3.80 -6.76
N ARG A 490 21.14 4.67 -7.02
CA ARG A 490 20.01 4.42 -7.93
C ARG A 490 20.32 4.77 -9.38
N GLN A 491 21.41 5.50 -9.63
CA GLN A 491 21.90 5.78 -10.98
C GLN A 491 22.76 4.60 -11.42
N VAL A 492 22.10 3.55 -11.91
CA VAL A 492 22.76 2.52 -12.72
C VAL A 492 22.72 3.06 -14.16
N GLU A 493 23.91 3.38 -14.68
CA GLU A 493 24.12 3.75 -16.09
C GLU A 493 23.84 2.58 -17.03
#